data_AF-A0A0G0I3N2-F1
#
_entry.id   AF-A0A0G0I3N2-F1
#
_cell.length_a   1.000
_cell.length_b   1.000
_cell.length_c   1.000
_cell.angle_alpha   90.00
_cell.angle_beta   90.00
_cell.angle_gamma   90.00
#
_symmetry.space_group_name_H-M   'P 1'
#
loop_
_entity.id
_entity.type
_entity.pdbx_description
1 polymer ?
#
loop_
_entity_poly.entity_id
_entity_poly.type
_entity_poly.pdbx_seq_one_letter_code
_entity_poly.pdbx_strand_id
1 'polypeptide(L)'
;MRIPVNPKKQKQREAWHKVVVKVIRLRGGAKVLDQAEKLTEKEWKMYCSGILKSNLTQEKSVIKQNLKQIEATIKDSGGFAEL
;
A
#
# COMPACT_ATOMS: atom_id res chain seq x y z
N MET A 1 16.55 -13.45 -26.70
CA MET A 1 15.94 -14.38 -25.72
C MET A 1 14.83 -13.66 -24.97
N ARG A 2 13.56 -14.12 -25.05
CA ARG A 2 12.51 -13.66 -24.12
C ARG A 2 12.65 -14.46 -22.83
N ILE A 3 12.97 -13.80 -21.72
CA ILE A 3 12.95 -14.43 -20.40
C ILE A 3 11.48 -14.76 -20.09
N PRO A 4 11.11 -16.03 -19.89
CA PRO A 4 9.72 -16.39 -19.60
C PRO A 4 9.29 -15.70 -18.30
N VAL A 5 8.18 -14.96 -18.37
CA VAL A 5 7.61 -14.29 -17.20
C VAL A 5 7.02 -15.36 -16.30
N ASN A 6 7.54 -15.49 -15.08
CA ASN A 6 6.93 -16.38 -14.08
C ASN A 6 5.57 -15.80 -13.67
N PRO A 7 4.45 -16.47 -14.00
CA PRO A 7 3.10 -15.91 -13.80
C PRO A 7 2.77 -15.67 -12.33
N LYS A 8 3.35 -16.45 -11.39
CA LYS A 8 3.18 -16.22 -9.95
C LYS A 8 3.84 -14.92 -9.50
N LYS A 9 5.07 -14.68 -9.95
CA LYS A 9 5.80 -13.43 -9.65
C LYS A 9 5.13 -12.22 -10.29
N GLN A 10 4.55 -12.37 -11.48
CA GLN A 10 3.78 -11.32 -12.14
C GLN A 10 2.53 -10.94 -11.34
N LYS A 11 1.69 -11.91 -10.95
CA LYS A 11 0.50 -11.65 -10.13
C LYS A 11 0.84 -10.95 -8.81
N GLN A 12 1.95 -11.33 -8.16
CA GLN A 12 2.42 -10.67 -6.94
C GLN A 12 2.81 -9.21 -7.17
N ARG A 13 3.51 -8.91 -8.28
CA ARG A 13 3.88 -7.54 -8.64
C ARG A 13 2.66 -6.68 -8.98
N GLU A 14 1.70 -7.24 -9.69
CA GLU A 14 0.44 -6.55 -10.00
C GLU A 14 -0.36 -6.24 -8.73
N ALA A 15 -0.47 -7.22 -7.82
CA ALA A 15 -1.11 -7.00 -6.53
C ALA A 15 -0.39 -5.92 -5.71
N TRP A 16 0.94 -5.98 -5.63
CA TRP A 16 1.74 -4.95 -4.97
C TRP A 16 1.51 -3.56 -5.58
N HIS A 17 1.57 -3.47 -6.92
CA HIS A 17 1.37 -2.22 -7.63
C HIS A 17 -0.02 -1.62 -7.36
N LYS A 18 -1.08 -2.43 -7.40
CA LYS A 18 -2.44 -1.99 -7.07
C LYS A 18 -2.53 -1.39 -5.66
N VAL A 19 -1.95 -2.07 -4.67
CA VAL A 19 -1.94 -1.60 -3.28
C VAL A 19 -1.17 -0.27 -3.14
N VAL A 20 0.01 -0.16 -3.76
CA VAL A 20 0.83 1.07 -3.71
C VAL A 20 0.09 2.25 -4.34
N VAL A 21 -0.50 2.06 -5.51
CA VAL A 21 -1.27 3.12 -6.19
C VAL A 21 -2.47 3.56 -5.33
N LYS A 22 -3.17 2.60 -4.71
CA LYS A 22 -4.29 2.90 -3.80
C LYS A 22 -3.84 3.75 -2.61
N VAL A 23 -2.75 3.37 -1.94
CA VAL A 23 -2.18 4.14 -0.82
C VAL A 23 -1.74 5.55 -1.23
N ILE A 24 -1.09 5.71 -2.39
CA ILE A 24 -0.68 7.03 -2.90
C ILE A 24 -1.88 7.94 -3.14
N ARG A 25 -2.94 7.42 -3.78
CA ARG A 25 -4.17 8.19 -4.04
C ARG A 25 -4.85 8.62 -2.74
N LEU A 26 -5.04 7.69 -1.82
CA LEU A 26 -5.70 7.97 -0.53
C LEU A 26 -4.90 8.95 0.32
N ARG A 27 -3.56 8.80 0.36
CA ARG A 27 -2.67 9.76 1.02
C ARG A 27 -2.78 11.16 0.40
N GLY A 28 -2.99 11.24 -0.91
CA GLY A 28 -3.19 12.50 -1.63
C GLY A 28 -4.55 13.15 -1.41
N GLY A 29 -5.41 12.59 -0.56
CA GLY A 29 -6.75 13.12 -0.30
C GLY A 29 -7.76 12.82 -1.41
N ALA A 30 -7.53 11.78 -2.23
CA ALA A 30 -8.53 11.35 -3.20
C ALA A 30 -9.84 10.99 -2.51
N LYS A 31 -10.95 11.55 -2.99
CA LYS A 31 -12.29 11.15 -2.53
C LYS A 31 -12.52 9.70 -2.90
N VAL A 32 -12.85 8.88 -1.91
CA VAL A 32 -13.24 7.49 -2.14
C VAL A 32 -14.71 7.47 -2.53
N LEU A 33 -14.98 7.06 -3.77
CA LEU A 33 -16.34 7.00 -4.31
C LEU A 33 -16.98 5.63 -4.07
N ASP A 34 -16.16 4.58 -3.98
CA ASP A 34 -16.61 3.20 -3.84
C ASP A 34 -15.86 2.42 -2.75
N GLN A 35 -16.54 1.44 -2.14
CA GLN A 35 -15.94 0.54 -1.14
C GLN A 35 -14.73 -0.24 -1.72
N ALA A 36 -14.73 -0.51 -3.03
CA ALA A 36 -13.61 -1.17 -3.72
C ALA A 36 -12.33 -0.32 -3.76
N GLU A 37 -12.45 1.01 -3.67
CA GLU A 37 -11.32 1.94 -3.64
C GLU A 37 -10.74 2.12 -2.23
N LYS A 38 -11.49 1.73 -1.19
CA LYS A 38 -11.01 1.74 0.18
C LYS A 38 -9.93 0.69 0.40
N LEU A 39 -8.99 1.00 1.29
CA LEU A 39 -7.91 0.11 1.67
C LEU A 39 -8.40 -0.89 2.72
N THR A 40 -8.22 -2.18 2.46
CA THR A 40 -8.47 -3.23 3.45
C THR A 40 -7.29 -3.37 4.42
N GLU A 41 -7.54 -3.94 5.60
CA GLU A 41 -6.47 -4.23 6.58
C GLU A 41 -5.37 -5.13 5.98
N LYS A 42 -5.76 -6.10 5.15
CA LYS A 42 -4.83 -7.00 4.47
C LYS A 42 -3.92 -6.27 3.49
N GLU A 43 -4.48 -5.37 2.68
CA GLU A 43 -3.71 -4.53 1.75
C GLU A 43 -2.77 -3.60 2.51
N TRP A 44 -3.23 -3.00 3.61
CA TRP A 44 -2.38 -2.14 4.45
C TRP A 44 -1.21 -2.90 5.07
N LYS A 45 -1.46 -4.08 5.64
CA LYS A 45 -0.39 -4.95 6.17
C LYS A 45 0.61 -5.34 5.08
N MET A 46 0.12 -5.65 3.88
CA MET A 46 0.98 -5.93 2.73
C MET A 46 1.87 -4.73 2.41
N TYR A 47 1.30 -3.53 2.31
CA TYR A 47 2.02 -2.27 2.08
C TYR A 47 3.11 -2.04 3.12
N CYS A 48 2.77 -2.07 4.40
CA CYS A 48 3.71 -1.87 5.51
C CYS A 48 4.87 -2.87 5.46
N SER A 49 4.58 -4.15 5.23
CA SER A 49 5.62 -5.19 5.12
C SER A 49 6.54 -4.96 3.92
N GLY A 50 5.98 -4.58 2.77
CA GLY A 50 6.76 -4.29 1.57
C GLY A 50 7.67 -3.08 1.73
N ILE A 51 7.16 -1.98 2.29
CA ILE A 51 7.96 -0.76 2.55
C ILE A 51 9.10 -1.07 3.53
N LEU A 52 8.85 -1.81 4.61
CA LEU A 52 9.88 -2.20 5.58
C LEU A 52 10.97 -3.10 4.98
N LYS A 53 10.64 -3.91 3.97
CA LYS A 53 11.60 -4.80 3.29
C LYS A 53 12.38 -4.09 2.19
N SER A 54 11.76 -3.14 1.49
CA SER A 54 12.36 -2.44 0.35
C SER A 54 13.23 -1.25 0.75
N ASN A 55 13.00 -0.66 1.92
CA ASN A 55 13.71 0.53 2.36
C ASN A 55 14.93 0.14 3.20
N LEU A 56 16.09 0.04 2.53
CA LEU A 56 17.36 -0.41 3.10
C LEU A 56 18.20 0.74 3.70
N THR A 57 17.83 1.98 3.43
CA THR A 57 18.64 3.18 3.72
C THR A 57 18.17 3.95 4.95
N GLN A 58 16.90 3.82 5.33
CA GLN A 58 16.33 4.54 6.47
C GLN A 58 16.24 3.63 7.70
N GLU A 59 16.39 4.20 8.89
CA GLU A 59 16.11 3.46 10.12
C GLU A 59 14.66 3.00 10.18
N LYS A 60 14.44 1.78 10.69
CA LYS A 60 13.11 1.18 10.82
C LYS A 60 12.15 2.02 11.68
N SER A 61 12.68 2.77 12.65
CA SER A 61 11.93 3.72 13.50
C SER A 61 11.26 4.82 12.65
N VAL A 62 12.04 5.47 11.80
CA VAL A 62 11.58 6.53 10.88
C VAL A 62 10.55 5.99 9.91
N ILE A 63 10.77 4.80 9.33
CA ILE A 63 9.82 4.16 8.42
C ILE A 63 8.49 3.89 9.13
N LYS A 64 8.52 3.36 10.36
CA LYS A 64 7.31 3.11 11.15
C LYS A 64 6.55 4.39 11.46
N GLN A 65 7.25 5.49 11.79
CA GLN A 65 6.61 6.78 12.02
C GLN A 65 5.92 7.31 10.76
N ASN A 66 6.58 7.22 9.61
CA ASN A 66 5.99 7.60 8.32
C ASN A 66 4.75 6.76 7.99
N LEU A 67 4.80 5.44 8.22
CA LEU A 67 3.65 4.57 8.01
C LEU A 67 2.47 4.95 8.92
N LYS A 68 2.72 5.30 10.19
CA LYS A 68 1.66 5.78 11.11
C LYS A 68 1.03 7.09 10.63
N GLN A 69 1.83 8.02 10.11
CA GLN A 69 1.32 9.29 9.56
C GLN A 69 0.44 9.06 8.33
N ILE A 70 0.87 8.16 7.44
CA ILE A 70 0.08 7.76 6.27
C ILE A 70 -1.23 7.12 6.72
N GLU A 71 -1.19 6.21 7.69
CA GLU A 71 -2.38 5.57 8.24
C GLU A 71 -3.38 6.58 8.79
N ALA A 72 -2.91 7.54 9.59
CA ALA A 72 -3.76 8.59 10.15
C ALA A 72 -4.42 9.43 9.04
N THR A 73 -3.66 9.81 8.00
CA THR A 73 -4.18 10.59 6.86
C THR A 73 -5.27 9.83 6.10
N ILE A 74 -5.05 8.53 5.87
CA ILE A 74 -6.03 7.69 5.16
C ILE A 74 -7.27 7.43 6.03
N LYS A 75 -7.11 7.31 7.35
CA LYS A 75 -8.24 7.18 8.29
C LYS A 75 -9.10 8.44 8.34
N ASP A 76 -8.47 9.61 8.43
CA ASP A 76 -9.15 10.91 8.47
C ASP A 76 -10.01 11.15 7.22
N SER A 77 -9.55 10.68 6.06
CA SER A 77 -10.27 10.75 4.79
C SER A 77 -11.30 9.62 4.58
N GLY A 78 -11.52 8.73 5.55
CA GLY A 78 -12.44 7.59 5.41
C GLY A 78 -11.97 6.53 4.40
N GLY A 79 -10.67 6.50 4.09
CA GLY A 79 -10.08 5.69 3.04
C GLY A 79 -9.89 4.22 3.39
N PHE A 80 -10.23 3.79 4.61
CA PHE A 80 -10.18 2.39 5.04
C PHE A 80 -11.56 1.74 4.93
N ALA A 81 -11.59 0.51 4.43
CA ALA A 81 -12.81 -0.28 4.38
C ALA A 81 -13.22 -0.60 5.82
N GLU A 82 -14.46 -0.28 6.19
CA GLU A 82 -15.05 -0.77 7.43
C GLU A 82 -15.15 -2.30 7.37
N LEU A 83 -14.79 -2.94 8.49
CA LEU A 83 -14.82 -4.39 8.67
C LEU A 83 -16.24 -4.94 8.60
#